data_AF-A0A967EED5-F1
#
_entry.id   AF-A0A967EED5-F1
#
_cell.length_a   1.000
_cell.length_b   1.000
_cell.length_c   1.000
_cell.angle_alpha   90.00
_cell.angle_beta   90.00
_cell.angle_gamma   90.00
#
_symmetry.space_group_name_H-M   'P 1'
#
loop_
_entity.id
_entity.type
_entity.pdbx_description
1 polymer ?
#
loop_
_entity_poly.entity_id
_entity_poly.type
_entity_poly.pdbx_seq_one_letter_code
_entity_poly.pdbx_strand_id
1 'polypeptide(L)'
;MSAVTFRVNETLKAAAVEKLSAQGISLSDALRDTLAYIAETGRSPVKRTLVTDEDAQLIEIVRERLKNPTQKHRMTFAELKSRHRE
;
A
#
# COMPACT_ATOMS: atom_id res chain seq x y z
N MET A 1 2.59 0.65 31.15
CA MET A 1 1.49 0.77 30.17
C MET A 1 1.05 2.21 30.12
N SER A 2 0.99 2.81 28.94
CA SER A 2 0.42 4.14 28.69
C SER A 2 -0.92 3.99 27.95
N ALA A 3 -1.81 4.97 28.07
CA ALA A 3 -3.08 4.99 27.37
C ALA A 3 -3.00 5.88 26.12
N VAL A 4 -3.58 5.44 25.01
CA VAL A 4 -3.73 6.23 23.78
C VAL A 4 -5.20 6.62 23.64
N THR A 5 -5.47 7.93 23.56
CA THR A 5 -6.83 8.46 23.30
C THR A 5 -6.80 9.32 22.05
N PHE A 6 -7.74 9.09 21.13
CA PHE A 6 -7.91 9.89 19.92
C PHE A 6 -9.38 10.08 19.63
N ARG A 7 -9.71 11.21 18.99
CA ARG A 7 -11.08 11.49 18.54
C ARG A 7 -11.30 10.88 17.18
N VAL A 8 -12.44 10.23 17.00
CA VAL A 8 -12.88 9.64 15.74
C VAL A 8 -14.38 9.86 15.61
N ASN A 9 -14.87 9.93 14.38
CA ASN A 9 -16.31 9.98 14.14
C ASN A 9 -17.00 8.72 14.70
N GLU A 10 -18.14 8.89 15.34
CA GLU A 10 -18.87 7.79 15.99
C GLU A 10 -19.36 6.73 15.00
N THR A 11 -19.82 7.14 13.81
CA THR A 11 -20.28 6.18 12.78
C THR A 11 -19.12 5.35 12.24
N LEU A 12 -17.96 5.98 12.05
CA LEU A 12 -16.74 5.28 11.65
C LEU A 12 -16.27 4.29 12.73
N LYS A 13 -16.32 4.68 14.00
CA LYS A 13 -15.99 3.79 15.12
C LYS A 13 -16.91 2.58 15.15
N ALA A 14 -18.22 2.78 15.06
CA ALA A 14 -19.20 1.70 15.08
C ALA A 14 -18.97 0.71 13.93
N ALA A 15 -18.82 1.21 12.70
CA ALA A 15 -18.56 0.37 11.53
C ALA A 15 -17.23 -0.39 11.60
N ALA A 16 -16.18 0.22 12.17
CA ALA A 16 -14.89 -0.43 12.36
C ALA A 16 -14.98 -1.55 13.41
N VAL A 17 -15.63 -1.28 14.55
CA VAL A 17 -15.83 -2.26 15.62
C VAL A 17 -16.61 -3.47 15.10
N GLU A 18 -17.70 -3.26 14.37
CA GLU A 18 -18.49 -4.35 13.80
C GLU A 18 -17.65 -5.29 12.91
N LYS A 19 -16.88 -4.73 11.98
CA LYS A 19 -16.04 -5.51 11.06
C LYS A 19 -14.89 -6.23 11.77
N LEU A 20 -14.28 -5.60 12.77
CA LEU A 20 -13.20 -6.21 13.56
C LEU A 20 -13.75 -7.33 14.45
N SER A 21 -14.89 -7.13 15.09
CA SER A 21 -15.55 -8.14 15.90
C SER A 21 -15.98 -9.35 15.08
N ALA A 22 -16.42 -9.16 13.82
CA ALA A 22 -16.69 -10.27 12.91
C ALA A 22 -15.45 -11.15 12.61
N GLN A 23 -14.24 -10.61 12.80
CA GLN A 23 -12.97 -11.32 12.66
C GLN A 23 -12.40 -11.79 14.00
N GLY A 24 -13.11 -11.58 15.11
CA GLY A 24 -12.64 -11.90 16.46
C GLY A 24 -11.55 -10.97 16.99
N ILE A 25 -11.34 -9.81 16.38
CA ILE A 25 -10.29 -8.84 16.74
C ILE A 25 -10.94 -7.67 17.48
N SER A 26 -10.36 -7.23 18.60
CA SER A 26 -10.82 -6.00 19.25
C SER A 26 -10.20 -4.76 18.63
N LEU A 27 -10.88 -3.61 18.72
CA LEU A 27 -10.34 -2.34 18.24
C LEU A 27 -8.98 -2.00 18.88
N SER A 28 -8.81 -2.35 20.16
CA SER A 28 -7.56 -2.13 20.88
C SER A 28 -6.42 -3.01 20.33
N ASP A 29 -6.71 -4.25 19.96
CA ASP A 29 -5.71 -5.15 19.39
C ASP A 29 -5.26 -4.64 18.02
N ALA A 30 -6.21 -4.29 17.14
CA ALA A 30 -5.90 -3.73 15.82
C ALA A 30 -5.03 -2.45 15.91
N LEU A 31 -5.28 -1.60 16.90
CA LEU A 31 -4.46 -0.40 17.12
C LEU A 31 -3.08 -0.72 17.67
N ARG A 32 -2.95 -1.69 18.59
CA ARG A 32 -1.64 -2.14 19.09
C ARG A 32 -0.80 -2.75 17.98
N ASP A 33 -1.40 -3.58 17.14
CA ASP A 33 -0.72 -4.20 15.99
C ASP A 33 -0.27 -3.15 14.98
N THR A 34 -1.12 -2.14 14.73
CA THR A 34 -0.77 -1.00 13.87
C THR A 34 0.43 -0.23 14.40
N LEU A 35 0.46 0.05 15.71
CA LEU A 35 1.58 0.75 16.34
C LEU A 35 2.86 -0.09 16.33
N ALA A 36 2.75 -1.40 16.58
CA ALA A 36 3.87 -2.34 16.50
C ALA A 36 4.45 -2.37 15.08
N TYR A 37 3.60 -2.49 14.05
CA TYR A 37 4.02 -2.47 12.66
C TYR A 37 4.80 -1.20 12.30
N ILE A 38 4.31 -0.03 12.72
CA ILE A 38 4.99 1.25 12.47
C ILE A 38 6.33 1.29 13.20
N ALA A 39 6.39 0.82 14.45
CA ALA A 39 7.61 0.79 15.24
C ALA A 39 8.68 -0.14 14.64
N GLU A 40 8.27 -1.29 14.09
CA GLU A 40 9.18 -2.27 13.51
C GLU A 40 9.64 -1.92 12.09
N THR A 41 8.73 -1.44 11.25
CA THR A 41 9.00 -1.25 9.81
C THR A 41 9.34 0.20 9.43
N GLY A 42 9.02 1.16 10.30
CA GLY A 42 9.09 2.59 10.00
C GLY A 42 8.07 3.06 8.94
N ARG A 43 7.10 2.22 8.58
CA ARG A 43 6.11 2.50 7.52
C ARG A 43 4.69 2.48 8.07
N SER A 44 3.83 3.31 7.49
CA SER A 44 2.39 3.23 7.78
C SER A 44 1.78 2.01 7.07
N PRO A 45 0.97 1.18 7.76
CA PRO A 45 0.29 0.05 7.12
C PRO A 45 -0.79 0.50 6.14
N VAL A 46 -1.29 1.74 6.29
CA VAL A 46 -2.22 2.37 5.34
C VAL A 46 -1.47 3.49 4.63
N LYS A 47 -1.27 3.34 3.31
CA LYS A 47 -0.79 4.44 2.46
C LYS A 47 -1.91 5.46 2.27
N ARG A 48 -1.75 6.66 2.83
CA ARG A 48 -2.72 7.77 2.65
C ARG A 48 -2.76 8.28 1.20
N THR A 49 -1.65 8.17 0.49
CA THR A 49 -1.53 8.45 -0.94
C THR A 49 -1.51 7.11 -1.68
N LEU A 50 -2.59 6.78 -2.39
CA LEU A 50 -2.71 5.55 -3.17
C LEU A 50 -1.69 5.49 -4.32
N VAL A 51 -1.24 6.66 -4.78
CA VAL A 51 -0.27 6.86 -5.85
C VAL A 51 0.73 7.88 -5.34
N THR A 52 1.99 7.51 -5.19
CA THR A 52 3.05 8.49 -4.93
C THR A 52 3.28 9.35 -6.19
N ASP A 53 3.89 10.53 -6.07
CA ASP A 53 4.17 11.36 -7.26
C ASP A 53 5.04 10.61 -8.29
N GLU A 54 5.93 9.73 -7.81
CA GLU A 54 6.73 8.83 -8.64
C GLU A 54 5.85 7.79 -9.35
N ASP A 55 4.92 7.15 -8.63
CA ASP A 55 3.96 6.22 -9.23
C ASP A 55 3.04 6.93 -10.23
N ALA A 56 2.69 8.20 -9.99
CA ALA A 56 1.86 9.00 -10.90
C ALA A 56 2.57 9.23 -12.24
N GLN A 57 3.87 9.55 -12.20
CA GLN A 57 4.70 9.67 -13.39
C GLN A 57 4.79 8.34 -14.14
N LEU A 58 4.97 7.23 -13.42
CA LEU A 58 5.03 5.90 -14.04
C LEU A 58 3.69 5.51 -14.70
N ILE A 59 2.56 5.81 -14.04
CA ILE A 59 1.22 5.58 -14.60
C ILE A 59 1.02 6.38 -15.88
N GLU A 60 1.50 7.63 -15.93
CA GLU A 60 1.38 8.46 -17.13
C GLU A 60 2.22 7.92 -18.29
N ILE A 61 3.45 7.47 -18.01
CA ILE A 61 4.29 6.79 -19.02
C ILE A 61 3.58 5.53 -19.56
N VAL A 62 2.95 4.74 -18.68
CA VAL A 62 2.21 3.55 -19.09
C VAL A 62 1.01 3.92 -19.96
N ARG A 63 0.24 4.95 -19.60
CA ARG A 63 -0.90 5.44 -20.39
C ARG A 63 -0.47 5.89 -21.78
N GLU A 64 0.59 6.67 -21.89
CA GLU A 64 1.12 7.13 -23.17
C GLU A 64 1.56 5.96 -24.07
N ARG A 65 2.25 4.96 -23.50
CA ARG A 65 2.66 3.75 -24.23
C ARG A 65 1.50 2.86 -24.63
N LEU A 66 0.41 2.84 -23.85
CA LEU A 66 -0.79 2.06 -24.18
C LEU A 66 -1.62 2.71 -25.29
N LYS A 67 -1.56 4.04 -25.48
CA LYS A 67 -2.21 4.72 -26.61
C LYS A 67 -1.65 4.28 -27.96
N ASN A 68 -0.33 4.06 -28.03
CA ASN A 68 0.38 3.59 -29.23
C ASN A 68 1.32 2.44 -28.88
N PRO A 69 0.80 1.21 -28.71
CA PRO A 69 1.59 0.09 -28.24
C PRO A 69 2.60 -0.36 -29.29
N THR A 70 3.89 -0.30 -28.94
CA THR A 70 4.96 -0.91 -29.73
C THR A 70 4.81 -2.43 -29.78
N GLN A 71 5.33 -3.04 -30.86
CA GLN A 71 5.29 -4.48 -31.04
C GLN A 71 5.94 -5.22 -29.85
N LYS A 72 5.23 -6.22 -29.32
CA LYS A 72 5.73 -7.04 -28.22
C LYS A 72 7.03 -7.73 -28.64
N HIS A 73 8.13 -7.39 -27.99
CA HIS A 73 9.41 -8.04 -28.23
C HIS A 73 9.60 -9.19 -27.24
N ARG A 74 9.61 -10.43 -27.72
CA ARG A 74 9.88 -11.61 -26.90
C ARG A 74 11.39 -11.81 -26.84
N MET A 75 11.94 -11.81 -25.63
CA MET A 75 13.35 -12.05 -25.38
C MET A 75 13.52 -13.00 -24.19
N THR A 76 14.60 -13.77 -24.21
CA THR A 76 15.04 -14.64 -23.11
C THR A 76 15.74 -13.83 -22.02
N PHE A 77 15.84 -14.39 -20.82
CA PHE A 77 16.55 -13.73 -19.71
C PHE A 77 18.04 -13.48 -20.02
N ALA A 78 18.67 -14.37 -20.79
CA ALA A 78 20.06 -14.21 -21.23
C ALA A 78 20.23 -13.03 -22.20
N GLU A 79 19.28 -12.82 -23.11
CA GLU A 79 19.25 -11.68 -24.04
C GLU A 79 18.99 -10.36 -23.32
N LEU A 80 18.10 -10.35 -22.32
CA LEU A 80 17.86 -9.15 -21.51
C LEU A 80 19.12 -8.74 -20.72
N LYS A 81 19.79 -9.72 -20.09
CA LYS A 81 21.00 -9.48 -19.29
C LYS A 81 22.18 -9.01 -20.13
N SER A 82 22.33 -9.50 -21.36
CA SER A 82 23.39 -9.05 -22.27
C SER A 82 23.14 -7.65 -22.84
N ARG A 83 21.87 -7.27 -23.06
CA ARG A 83 21.47 -5.95 -23.57
C ARG A 83 21.64 -4.82 -22.54
N HIS A 84 21.49 -5.12 -21.26
CA HIS A 84 21.54 -4.14 -20.17
C HIS A 84 22.66 -4.44 -19.16
N ARG A 85 23.81 -4.94 -19.63
CA ARG A 85 25.01 -4.97 -18.78
C ARG A 85 25.40 -3.53 -18.45
N GLU A 86 25.13 -3.13 -17.21
CA GLU A 86 25.96 -2.16 -16.50
C GLU A 86 27.31 -2.81 -16.13
#